data_AF-A0A8S3W1B0-F1
#
_entry.id   AF-A0A8S3W1B0-F1
#
_cell.length_a   1.000
_cell.length_b   1.000
_cell.length_c   1.000
_cell.angle_alpha   90.00
_cell.angle_beta   90.00
_cell.angle_gamma   90.00
#
_symmetry.space_group_name_H-M   'P 1'
#
loop_
_entity.id
_entity.type
_entity.pdbx_description
1 polymer ?
#
loop_
_entity_poly.entity_id
_entity_poly.type
_entity_poly.pdbx_seq_one_letter_code
_entity_poly.pdbx_strand_id
1 'polypeptide(L)'
;MRSILEESMLETRSMPLENRPRLPRIPLSKRNRAVVRALNPMLVTYLEVSRDLSETDSILFGAALTVCHIIGAKTPVAGRATQKSSAIPAWRKRIEDRIAKGNNRPRVLRTVRMAFARTNFSFYQPDITQKLTERVDDLKQKIAALGKRIRRFSERSRRFNQNRLFQSDQKKLYKSLE
;
A
#
# COMPACT_ATOMS: atom_id res chain seq x y z
N MET A 1 -27.61 -9.34 21.58
CA MET A 1 -27.76 -9.05 20.14
C MET A 1 -28.78 -7.94 19.92
N ARG A 2 -29.99 -8.01 20.48
CA ARG A 2 -30.99 -6.93 20.41
C ARG A 2 -30.51 -5.59 21.01
N SER A 3 -30.00 -5.56 22.25
CA SER A 3 -29.53 -4.28 22.83
C SER A 3 -28.36 -3.67 22.05
N ILE A 4 -27.43 -4.50 21.55
CA ILE A 4 -26.30 -4.06 20.70
C ILE A 4 -26.82 -3.46 19.39
N LEU A 5 -27.88 -4.04 18.82
CA LEU A 5 -28.55 -3.52 17.62
C LEU A 5 -29.18 -2.16 17.86
N GLU A 6 -29.92 -2.01 18.95
CA GLU A 6 -30.54 -0.73 19.32
C GLU A 6 -29.50 0.34 19.59
N GLU A 7 -28.42 0.01 20.31
CA GLU A 7 -27.29 0.91 20.58
C GLU A 7 -26.61 1.35 19.27
N SER A 8 -26.29 0.41 18.38
CA SER A 8 -25.66 0.73 17.08
C SER A 8 -26.59 1.55 16.17
N MET A 9 -27.90 1.32 16.22
CA MET A 9 -28.88 2.09 15.46
C MET A 9 -29.00 3.53 15.98
N LEU A 10 -28.98 3.72 17.29
CA LEU A 10 -28.98 5.05 17.92
C LEU A 10 -27.70 5.82 17.57
N GLU A 11 -26.55 5.15 17.64
CA GLU A 11 -25.25 5.74 17.28
C GLU A 11 -25.20 6.15 15.80
N THR A 12 -25.81 5.34 14.92
CA THR A 12 -25.87 5.64 13.48
C THR A 12 -26.79 6.81 13.16
N ARG A 13 -27.91 6.95 13.90
CA ARG A 13 -28.87 8.04 13.73
C ARG A 13 -28.29 9.39 14.13
N SER A 14 -27.43 9.43 15.13
CA SER A 14 -26.78 10.67 15.58
C SER A 14 -25.56 11.07 14.74
N MET A 15 -25.02 10.16 13.91
CA MET A 15 -23.88 10.43 13.04
C MET A 15 -24.28 10.87 11.62
N PRO A 16 -23.73 12.00 11.13
CA PRO A 16 -23.87 12.35 9.71
C PRO A 16 -23.13 11.33 8.83
N LEU A 17 -23.61 11.16 7.59
CA LEU A 17 -23.13 10.14 6.64
C LEU A 17 -21.60 10.16 6.44
N GLU A 18 -21.00 11.34 6.46
CA GLU A 18 -19.57 11.56 6.25
C GLU A 18 -18.69 10.97 7.37
N ASN A 19 -19.24 10.93 8.59
CA ASN A 19 -18.54 10.47 9.79
C ASN A 19 -18.73 8.99 10.07
N ARG A 20 -19.56 8.30 9.27
CA ARG A 20 -19.82 6.87 9.48
C ARG A 20 -18.55 6.04 9.19
N PRO A 21 -18.19 5.11 10.08
CA PRO A 21 -17.02 4.27 9.88
C PRO A 21 -17.21 3.36 8.67
N ARG A 22 -16.13 3.01 7.98
CA ARG A 22 -16.24 2.09 6.84
C ARG A 22 -16.44 0.67 7.35
N LEU A 23 -17.39 -0.05 6.76
CA LEU A 23 -17.64 -1.44 7.09
C LEU A 23 -16.66 -2.35 6.34
N PRO A 24 -15.90 -3.22 7.04
CA PRO A 24 -14.99 -4.17 6.40
C PRO A 24 -15.78 -5.27 5.67
N ARG A 25 -15.19 -5.83 4.61
CA ARG A 25 -15.77 -6.99 3.94
C ARG A 25 -15.64 -8.23 4.84
N ILE A 26 -16.78 -8.81 5.22
CA ILE A 26 -16.84 -9.97 6.10
C ILE A 26 -16.67 -11.26 5.26
N PRO A 27 -15.78 -12.19 5.65
CA PRO A 27 -15.62 -13.47 4.95
C PRO A 27 -16.85 -14.38 5.15
N LEU A 28 -17.19 -15.17 4.14
CA LEU A 28 -18.36 -16.06 4.10
C LEU A 28 -18.15 -17.37 4.91
N SER A 29 -17.82 -17.26 6.20
CA SER A 29 -17.70 -18.41 7.11
C SER A 29 -19.08 -18.90 7.61
N LYS A 30 -19.18 -20.17 8.03
CA LYS A 30 -20.42 -20.72 8.63
C LYS A 30 -20.87 -19.91 9.86
N ARG A 31 -19.91 -19.54 10.72
CA ARG A 31 -20.16 -18.70 11.91
C ARG A 31 -20.74 -17.34 11.53
N ASN A 32 -20.12 -16.64 10.57
CA ASN A 32 -20.56 -15.31 10.17
C ASN A 32 -21.97 -15.35 9.55
N ARG A 33 -22.26 -16.39 8.74
CA ARG A 33 -23.61 -16.60 8.20
C ARG A 33 -24.65 -16.85 9.30
N ALA A 34 -24.31 -17.57 10.36
CA ALA A 34 -25.22 -17.82 11.47
C ALA A 34 -25.61 -16.51 12.19
N VAL A 35 -24.64 -15.61 12.40
CA VAL A 35 -24.89 -14.28 12.99
C VAL A 35 -25.83 -13.46 12.11
N VAL A 36 -25.56 -13.38 10.80
CA VAL A 36 -26.43 -12.66 9.85
C VAL A 36 -27.84 -13.26 9.82
N ARG A 37 -27.97 -14.59 9.80
CA ARG A 37 -29.27 -15.27 9.83
C ARG A 37 -30.05 -15.01 11.11
N ALA A 38 -29.37 -14.87 12.25
CA ALA A 38 -30.02 -14.55 13.52
C ALA A 38 -30.51 -13.09 13.56
N LEU A 39 -29.82 -12.18 12.88
CA LEU A 39 -30.16 -10.76 12.85
C LEU A 39 -31.29 -10.44 11.87
N ASN A 40 -31.33 -11.08 10.70
CA ASN A 40 -32.28 -10.78 9.63
C ASN A 40 -33.77 -10.75 10.09
N PRO A 41 -34.28 -11.70 10.88
CA PRO A 41 -35.66 -11.65 11.36
C PRO A 41 -35.95 -10.44 12.25
N MET A 42 -34.95 -9.97 13.01
CA MET A 42 -35.09 -8.78 13.86
C MET A 42 -35.17 -7.51 13.01
N LEU A 43 -34.47 -7.47 11.87
CA LEU A 43 -34.50 -6.30 10.99
C LEU A 43 -35.88 -6.09 10.36
N VAL A 44 -36.59 -7.17 10.04
CA VAL A 44 -37.95 -7.09 9.45
C VAL A 44 -38.86 -6.25 10.34
N THR A 45 -38.86 -6.48 11.65
CA THR A 45 -39.71 -5.74 12.59
C THR A 45 -39.35 -4.25 12.68
N TYR A 46 -38.07 -3.88 12.55
CA TYR A 46 -37.65 -2.47 12.58
C TYR A 46 -37.89 -1.77 11.24
N LEU A 47 -37.80 -2.50 10.13
CA LEU A 47 -38.03 -1.97 8.79
C LEU A 47 -39.52 -1.69 8.52
N GLU A 48 -40.43 -2.50 9.07
CA GLU A 48 -41.88 -2.27 8.97
C GLU A 48 -42.33 -0.94 9.61
N VAL A 49 -41.59 -0.46 10.61
CA VAL A 49 -41.88 0.79 11.33
C VAL A 49 -41.17 2.00 10.71
N SER A 50 -40.22 1.77 9.80
CA SER A 50 -39.43 2.83 9.15
C SER A 50 -40.32 3.68 8.26
N ARG A 51 -40.25 5.01 8.42
CA ARG A 51 -41.06 5.95 7.62
C ARG A 51 -40.27 6.58 6.49
N ASP A 52 -38.99 6.83 6.74
CA ASP A 52 -38.11 7.56 5.84
C ASP A 52 -36.93 6.72 5.35
N LEU A 53 -36.42 7.06 4.16
CA LEU A 53 -35.22 6.43 3.59
C LEU A 53 -33.99 6.58 4.49
N SER A 54 -33.86 7.74 5.16
CA SER A 54 -32.77 7.99 6.11
C SER A 54 -32.83 7.06 7.33
N GLU A 55 -34.04 6.77 7.81
CA GLU A 55 -34.23 5.80 8.89
C GLU A 55 -33.89 4.39 8.44
N THR A 56 -34.35 4.00 7.24
CA THR A 56 -34.03 2.69 6.65
C THR A 56 -32.52 2.51 6.50
N ASP A 57 -31.82 3.51 5.96
CA ASP A 57 -30.36 3.49 5.83
C ASP A 57 -29.66 3.37 7.20
N SER A 58 -30.15 4.09 8.21
CA SER A 58 -29.61 4.01 9.57
C SER A 58 -29.83 2.64 10.23
N ILE A 59 -31.00 2.02 10.00
CA ILE A 59 -31.33 0.66 10.45
C ILE A 59 -30.38 -0.35 9.80
N LEU A 60 -30.23 -0.29 8.47
CA LEU A 60 -29.39 -1.22 7.71
C LEU A 60 -27.91 -1.08 8.07
N PHE A 61 -27.44 0.16 8.23
CA PHE A 61 -26.06 0.41 8.62
C PHE A 61 -25.77 0.00 10.06
N GLY A 62 -26.66 0.32 11.01
CA GLY A 62 -26.58 -0.14 12.39
C GLY A 62 -26.57 -1.67 12.48
N ALA A 63 -27.40 -2.34 11.69
CA ALA A 63 -27.39 -3.79 11.55
C ALA A 63 -26.03 -4.32 11.09
N ALA A 64 -25.46 -3.75 10.04
CA ALA A 64 -24.16 -4.17 9.53
C ALA A 64 -23.02 -3.90 10.53
N LEU A 65 -23.08 -2.79 11.28
CA LEU A 65 -22.18 -2.50 12.39
C LEU A 65 -22.26 -3.57 13.49
N THR A 66 -23.46 -4.01 13.85
CA THR A 66 -23.63 -5.03 14.90
C THR A 66 -23.03 -6.36 14.49
N VAL A 67 -23.19 -6.74 13.22
CA VAL A 67 -22.55 -7.94 12.68
C VAL A 67 -21.03 -7.81 12.76
N CYS A 68 -20.48 -6.63 12.44
CA CYS A 68 -19.03 -6.37 12.59
C CYS A 68 -18.57 -6.48 14.04
N HIS A 69 -19.31 -5.91 15.00
CA HIS A 69 -19.00 -5.99 16.42
C HIS A 69 -19.02 -7.44 16.94
N ILE A 70 -20.06 -8.20 16.60
CA ILE A 70 -20.22 -9.59 17.06
C ILE A 70 -19.15 -10.52 16.47
N ILE A 71 -18.71 -10.25 15.24
CA ILE A 71 -17.64 -11.01 14.58
C ILE A 71 -16.25 -10.55 15.06
N GLY A 72 -16.14 -9.39 15.70
CA GLY A 72 -14.87 -8.76 16.09
C GLY A 72 -14.10 -8.16 14.91
N ALA A 73 -14.81 -7.78 13.84
CA ALA A 73 -14.21 -7.13 12.69
C ALA A 73 -13.93 -5.66 13.01
N LYS A 74 -12.65 -5.25 12.96
CA LYS A 74 -12.25 -3.86 13.19
C LYS A 74 -12.80 -2.96 12.09
N THR A 75 -13.69 -2.04 12.45
CA THR A 75 -14.16 -0.98 11.56
C THR A 75 -13.13 0.15 11.55
N PRO A 76 -12.48 0.45 10.41
CA PRO A 76 -11.58 1.60 10.33
C PRO A 76 -12.38 2.89 10.54
N VAL A 77 -11.82 3.77 11.39
CA VAL A 77 -12.33 5.12 11.65
C VAL A 77 -12.51 5.88 10.34
N ALA A 78 -13.62 6.62 10.23
CA ALA A 78 -13.89 7.49 9.08
C ALA A 78 -12.66 8.37 8.75
N GLY A 79 -12.34 8.50 7.48
CA GLY A 79 -11.15 9.25 7.01
C GLY A 79 -9.82 8.50 6.99
N ARG A 80 -9.66 7.38 7.72
CA ARG A 80 -8.46 6.51 7.61
C ARG A 80 -8.65 5.41 6.58
N ALA A 81 -8.84 5.78 5.33
CA ALA A 81 -8.52 4.86 4.25
C ALA A 81 -7.01 4.63 4.31
N THR A 82 -6.58 3.50 4.86
CA THR A 82 -5.23 2.99 4.59
C THR A 82 -5.23 2.68 3.10
N GLN A 83 -4.91 3.69 2.29
CA GLN A 83 -4.51 3.45 0.92
C GLN A 83 -3.42 2.39 1.02
N LYS A 84 -3.63 1.24 0.38
CA LYS A 84 -2.56 0.26 0.23
C LYS A 84 -1.46 1.04 -0.46
N SER A 85 -0.42 1.44 0.29
CA SER A 85 0.73 2.07 -0.34
C SER A 85 1.16 1.09 -1.41
N SER A 86 1.38 1.59 -2.62
CA SER A 86 1.84 0.76 -3.73
C SER A 86 3.19 0.20 -3.32
N ALA A 87 3.16 -0.96 -2.68
CA ALA A 87 4.33 -1.52 -2.04
C ALA A 87 5.38 -1.70 -3.12
N ILE A 88 6.52 -1.03 -2.94
CA ILE A 88 7.63 -1.11 -3.88
C ILE A 88 7.96 -2.59 -4.07
N PRO A 89 7.92 -3.11 -5.31
CA PRO A 89 8.16 -4.53 -5.52
C PRO A 89 9.52 -4.96 -4.95
N ALA A 90 9.58 -6.15 -4.35
CA ALA A 90 10.80 -6.64 -3.70
C ALA A 90 12.02 -6.68 -4.63
N TRP A 91 11.83 -6.90 -5.94
CA TRP A 91 12.92 -6.83 -6.91
C TRP A 91 13.50 -5.42 -7.04
N ARG A 92 12.67 -4.37 -6.97
CA ARG A 92 13.10 -2.98 -7.12
C ARG A 92 13.92 -2.56 -5.92
N LYS A 93 13.43 -2.87 -4.72
CA LYS A 93 14.14 -2.64 -3.46
C LYS A 93 15.53 -3.30 -3.46
N ARG A 94 15.62 -4.58 -3.88
CA ARG A 94 16.92 -5.28 -4.01
C ARG A 94 17.91 -4.60 -4.95
N ILE A 95 17.45 -3.97 -6.03
CA ILE A 95 18.33 -3.26 -6.97
C ILE A 95 18.73 -1.89 -6.39
N GLU A 96 17.80 -1.18 -5.77
CA GLU A 96 18.05 0.10 -5.07
C GLU A 96 19.08 -0.10 -3.94
N ASP A 97 18.96 -1.16 -3.15
CA ASP A 97 19.93 -1.52 -2.10
C ASP A 97 21.34 -1.78 -2.68
N ARG A 98 21.43 -2.41 -3.86
CA ARG A 98 22.71 -2.64 -4.55
C ARG A 98 23.32 -1.33 -5.07
N ILE A 99 22.49 -0.41 -5.55
CA ILE A 99 22.93 0.93 -5.98
C ILE A 99 23.44 1.72 -4.77
N ALA A 100 22.70 1.70 -3.65
CA ALA A 100 23.09 2.39 -2.43
C ALA A 100 24.43 1.88 -1.88
N LYS A 101 24.65 0.55 -1.85
CA LYS A 101 25.94 -0.05 -1.49
C LYS A 101 27.07 0.37 -2.43
N GLY A 102 26.80 0.46 -3.73
CA GLY A 102 27.76 0.92 -4.73
C GLY A 102 28.13 2.39 -4.60
N ASN A 103 27.25 3.23 -4.05
CA ASN A 103 27.45 4.66 -3.91
C ASN A 103 28.24 5.07 -2.64
N ASN A 104 28.73 4.12 -1.83
CA ASN A 104 29.59 4.35 -0.66
C ASN A 104 31.02 4.84 -1.02
N ARG A 105 31.22 5.35 -2.25
CA ARG A 105 32.49 5.82 -2.80
C ARG A 105 33.28 6.78 -1.88
N PRO A 106 32.67 7.78 -1.20
CA PRO A 106 33.41 8.69 -0.33
C PRO A 106 34.04 7.95 0.86
N ARG A 107 33.34 6.94 1.39
CA ARG A 107 33.78 6.16 2.55
C ARG A 107 34.93 5.22 2.19
N VAL A 108 34.85 4.56 1.03
CA VAL A 108 35.89 3.65 0.54
C VAL A 108 37.17 4.40 0.16
N LEU A 109 37.07 5.54 -0.52
CA LEU A 109 38.25 6.35 -0.85
C LEU A 109 38.94 6.89 0.41
N ARG A 110 38.17 7.25 1.44
CA ARG A 110 38.72 7.68 2.73
C ARG A 110 39.48 6.55 3.43
N THR A 111 38.92 5.34 3.49
CA THR A 111 39.62 4.18 4.10
C THR A 111 40.85 3.78 3.32
N VAL A 112 40.79 3.79 1.99
CA VAL A 112 41.97 3.51 1.14
C VAL A 112 43.07 4.53 1.39
N ARG A 113 42.77 5.84 1.39
CA ARG A 113 43.76 6.88 1.71
C ARG A 113 44.39 6.70 3.09
N MET A 114 43.58 6.36 4.10
CA MET A 114 44.08 6.10 5.46
C MET A 114 44.97 4.86 5.56
N ALA A 115 44.71 3.82 4.76
CA ALA A 115 45.55 2.64 4.68
C ALA A 115 46.88 2.92 3.97
N PHE A 116 46.85 3.72 2.89
CA PHE A 116 48.06 4.17 2.19
C PHE A 116 48.91 5.11 3.05
N ALA A 117 48.32 5.97 3.88
CA ALA A 117 49.06 6.81 4.83
C ALA A 117 49.85 6.01 5.88
N ARG A 118 49.50 4.73 6.10
CA ARG A 118 50.19 3.81 7.03
C ARG A 118 51.24 2.93 6.34
N THR A 119 51.41 3.07 5.03
CA THR A 119 52.38 2.31 4.25
C THR A 119 53.35 3.27 3.57
N ASN A 120 54.57 2.81 3.25
CA ASN A 120 55.59 3.64 2.58
C ASN A 120 55.28 3.91 1.09
N PHE A 121 54.06 3.63 0.63
CA PHE A 121 53.66 3.78 -0.77
C PHE A 121 52.94 5.11 -0.98
N SER A 122 53.38 5.88 -1.98
CA SER A 122 52.70 7.11 -2.37
C SER A 122 51.40 6.81 -3.13
N PHE A 123 50.28 7.32 -2.61
CA PHE A 123 48.96 7.20 -3.25
C PHE A 123 48.90 7.86 -4.64
N TYR A 124 49.83 8.77 -4.94
CA TYR A 124 49.84 9.57 -6.17
C TYR A 124 50.67 8.96 -7.30
N GLN A 125 51.14 7.71 -7.16
CA GLN A 125 51.79 7.01 -8.26
C GLN A 125 50.82 6.81 -9.44
N PRO A 126 51.28 7.02 -10.70
CA PRO A 126 50.42 6.97 -11.87
C PRO A 126 49.71 5.62 -12.05
N ASP A 127 50.40 4.50 -11.76
CA ASP A 127 49.80 3.16 -11.88
C ASP A 127 48.66 2.93 -10.87
N ILE A 128 48.79 3.48 -9.67
CA ILE A 128 47.80 3.34 -8.60
C ILE A 128 46.58 4.22 -8.91
N THR A 129 46.82 5.45 -9.36
CA THR A 129 45.74 6.37 -9.73
C THR A 129 44.98 5.85 -10.95
N GLN A 130 45.67 5.30 -11.95
CA GLN A 130 45.05 4.67 -13.12
C GLN A 130 44.16 3.48 -12.73
N LYS A 131 44.68 2.51 -11.97
CA LYS A 131 43.89 1.36 -11.49
C LYS A 131 42.69 1.79 -10.64
N LEU A 132 42.85 2.86 -9.86
CA LEU A 132 41.75 3.42 -9.08
C LEU A 132 40.68 4.05 -9.98
N THR A 133 41.07 4.77 -11.03
CA THR A 133 40.13 5.35 -12.00
C THR A 133 39.37 4.27 -12.75
N GLU A 134 40.05 3.23 -13.25
CA GLU A 134 39.43 2.07 -13.90
C GLU A 134 38.41 1.41 -12.98
N ARG A 135 38.79 1.18 -11.70
CA ARG A 135 37.89 0.59 -10.72
C ARG A 135 36.68 1.47 -10.41
N VAL A 136 36.86 2.79 -10.40
CA VAL A 136 35.77 3.74 -10.22
C VAL A 136 34.82 3.69 -11.40
N ASP A 137 35.34 3.64 -12.62
CA ASP A 137 34.53 3.63 -13.83
C ASP A 137 33.77 2.31 -13.99
N ASP A 138 34.37 1.17 -13.65
CA ASP A 138 33.68 -0.12 -13.49
C ASP A 138 32.46 -0.03 -12.58
N LEU A 139 32.61 0.62 -11.42
CA LEU A 139 31.53 0.78 -10.45
C LEU A 139 30.43 1.69 -10.98
N LYS A 140 30.79 2.79 -11.64
CA LYS A 140 29.83 3.67 -12.32
C LYS A 140 29.05 2.91 -13.39
N GLN A 141 29.73 2.13 -14.22
CA GLN A 141 29.10 1.32 -15.26
C GLN A 141 28.12 0.29 -14.65
N LYS A 142 28.51 -0.38 -13.56
CA LYS A 142 27.63 -1.32 -12.84
C LYS A 142 26.39 -0.63 -12.26
N ILE A 143 26.55 0.53 -11.62
CA ILE A 143 25.42 1.33 -11.10
C ILE A 143 24.50 1.79 -12.24
N ALA A 144 25.07 2.28 -13.34
CA ALA A 144 24.31 2.69 -14.51
C ALA A 144 23.51 1.53 -15.12
N ALA A 145 24.10 0.33 -15.20
CA ALA A 145 23.42 -0.87 -15.66
C ALA A 145 22.24 -1.27 -14.76
N LEU A 146 22.41 -1.18 -13.43
CA LEU A 146 21.34 -1.43 -12.46
C LEU A 146 20.22 -0.39 -12.59
N GLY A 147 20.54 0.89 -12.77
CA GLY A 147 19.56 1.95 -13.03
C GLY A 147 18.77 1.70 -14.32
N LYS A 148 19.45 1.35 -15.41
CA LYS A 148 18.81 0.95 -16.69
C LYS A 148 17.88 -0.25 -16.51
N ARG A 149 18.25 -1.22 -15.66
CA ARG A 149 17.40 -2.38 -15.35
C ARG A 149 16.11 -1.98 -14.63
N ILE A 150 16.18 -1.09 -13.64
CA ILE A 150 14.99 -0.54 -12.98
C ILE A 150 14.08 0.13 -14.01
N ARG A 151 14.64 1.04 -14.82
CA ARG A 151 13.88 1.77 -15.85
C ARG A 151 13.15 0.82 -16.79
N ARG A 152 13.85 -0.18 -17.34
CA ARG A 152 13.27 -1.18 -18.26
C ARG A 152 12.10 -1.95 -17.64
N PHE A 153 12.24 -2.38 -16.38
CA PHE A 153 11.19 -3.16 -15.71
C PHE A 153 9.99 -2.30 -15.35
N SER A 154 10.22 -1.05 -14.93
CA SER A 154 9.16 -0.08 -14.68
C SER A 154 8.40 0.26 -15.96
N GLU A 155 9.10 0.51 -17.07
CA GLU A 155 8.48 0.79 -18.38
C GLU A 155 7.68 -0.42 -18.88
N ARG A 156 8.22 -1.65 -18.77
CA ARG A 156 7.48 -2.86 -19.12
C ARG A 156 6.20 -3.00 -18.31
N SER A 157 6.27 -2.81 -16.99
CA SER A 157 5.10 -2.91 -16.11
C SER A 157 4.07 -1.82 -16.43
N ARG A 158 4.53 -0.59 -16.71
CA ARG A 158 3.67 0.51 -17.13
C ARG A 158 2.95 0.17 -18.45
N ARG A 159 3.68 -0.26 -19.49
CA ARG A 159 3.10 -0.65 -20.78
C ARG A 159 2.10 -1.79 -20.63
N PHE A 160 2.42 -2.81 -19.85
CA PHE A 160 1.49 -3.90 -19.56
C PHE A 160 0.18 -3.39 -18.94
N ASN A 161 0.28 -2.53 -17.92
CA ASN A 161 -0.90 -1.95 -17.28
C ASN A 161 -1.71 -1.05 -18.22
N GLN A 162 -1.03 -0.22 -19.02
CA GLN A 162 -1.67 0.65 -20.01
C GLN A 162 -2.38 -0.15 -21.10
N ASN A 163 -1.75 -1.19 -21.64
CA ASN A 163 -2.34 -2.06 -22.65
C ASN A 163 -3.57 -2.80 -22.09
N ARG A 164 -3.47 -3.29 -20.85
CA ARG A 164 -4.62 -3.93 -20.18
C ARG A 164 -5.75 -2.94 -19.97
N LEU A 165 -5.45 -1.72 -19.53
CA LEU A 165 -6.44 -0.66 -19.35
C LEU A 165 -7.06 -0.25 -20.69
N PHE A 166 -6.28 -0.16 -21.76
CA PHE A 166 -6.78 0.11 -23.11
C PHE A 166 -7.77 -0.96 -23.58
N GLN A 167 -7.49 -2.24 -23.31
CA GLN A 167 -8.39 -3.34 -23.69
C GLN A 167 -9.69 -3.33 -22.86
N SER A 168 -9.63 -3.00 -21.58
CA SER A 168 -10.81 -3.02 -20.70
C SER A 168 -11.63 -1.72 -20.70
N ASP A 169 -10.98 -0.56 -20.74
CA ASP A 169 -11.58 0.76 -20.55
C ASP A 169 -10.68 1.87 -21.13
N GLN A 170 -10.84 2.14 -22.42
CA GLN A 170 -10.07 3.14 -23.15
C GLN A 170 -10.24 4.55 -22.57
N LYS A 171 -11.45 4.91 -22.13
CA LYS A 171 -11.74 6.25 -21.59
C LYS A 171 -10.93 6.54 -20.33
N LYS A 172 -10.77 5.54 -19.45
CA LYS A 172 -9.91 5.69 -18.26
C LYS A 172 -8.44 5.86 -18.60
N LEU A 173 -7.95 5.24 -19.67
CA LEU A 173 -6.57 5.43 -20.11
C LEU A 173 -6.34 6.88 -20.56
N TYR A 174 -7.18 7.42 -21.44
CA TYR A 174 -7.01 8.79 -21.94
C TYR A 174 -7.11 9.84 -20.83
N LYS A 175 -8.05 9.68 -19.90
CA LYS A 175 -8.13 10.52 -18.68
C LYS A 175 -6.90 10.45 -17.78
N SER A 176 -6.09 9.41 -17.89
CA SER A 176 -4.83 9.27 -17.13
C SER A 176 -3.60 9.84 -17.85
N LEU A 177 -3.78 10.27 -19.10
CA LEU A 177 -2.74 10.85 -19.96
C LEU A 177 -2.89 12.37 -20.13
N GLU A 178 -4.09 12.92 -19.91
CA GLU A 178 -4.35 14.35 -19.68
C GLU A 178 -3.79 14.81 -18.31
#